data_AF-A0A2U1J7N2-F1
#
_entry.id   AF-A0A2U1J7N2-F1
#
_cell.length_a   1.000
_cell.length_b   1.000
_cell.length_c   1.000
_cell.angle_alpha   90.00
_cell.angle_beta   90.00
_cell.angle_gamma   90.00
#
_symmetry.space_group_name_H-M   'P 1'
#
loop_
_entity.id
_entity.type
_entity.pdbx_description
1 polymer ?
#
loop_
_entity_poly.entity_id
_entity_poly.type
_entity_poly.pdbx_seq_one_letter_code
_entity_poly.pdbx_strand_id
1 'polypeptide(L)'
;MLSQMNKETQYIQADNSEEALLGPYNYLSSRPGKDVRKQFILAFNDWLKVSEEDLNAINGVITMLHTSSLLIDDVEDDSDLRRGFPGKYL
;
A
#
# COMPACT_ATOMS: atom_id res chain seq x y z
N MET A 1 31.08 -9.22 24.29
CA MET A 1 31.19 -7.97 23.51
C MET A 1 30.62 -8.10 22.10
N LEU A 2 31.19 -8.90 21.19
CA LEU A 2 30.65 -9.05 19.83
C LEU A 2 29.20 -9.59 19.77
N SER A 3 28.81 -10.51 20.66
CA SER A 3 27.42 -11.00 20.71
C SER A 3 26.43 -10.04 21.41
N GLN A 4 26.92 -9.00 22.09
CA GLN A 4 26.09 -7.96 22.69
C GLN A 4 25.86 -6.81 21.69
N MET A 5 26.87 -6.46 20.88
CA MET A 5 26.72 -5.51 19.77
C MET A 5 25.70 -5.93 18.72
N ASN A 6 25.60 -7.24 18.41
CA ASN A 6 24.59 -7.73 17.45
C ASN A 6 23.16 -7.61 17.97
N LYS A 7 22.93 -7.69 19.29
CA LYS A 7 21.59 -7.51 19.85
C LYS A 7 21.15 -6.05 19.78
N GLU A 8 22.02 -5.10 20.16
CA GLU A 8 21.71 -3.67 20.08
C GLU A 8 21.49 -3.18 18.64
N THR A 9 22.23 -3.72 17.67
CA THR A 9 22.02 -3.40 16.24
C THR A 9 20.68 -3.93 15.71
N GLN A 10 20.20 -5.06 16.24
CA GLN A 10 18.92 -5.67 15.84
C GLN A 10 17.70 -4.94 16.41
N TYR A 11 17.84 -4.21 17.54
CA TYR A 11 16.75 -3.45 18.17
C TYR A 11 16.52 -2.05 17.57
N ILE A 12 17.51 -1.46 16.88
CA ILE A 12 17.41 -0.08 16.35
C ILE A 12 16.64 -0.03 15.01
N GLN A 13 16.40 -1.16 14.33
CA GLN A 13 15.98 -1.13 12.92
C GLN A 13 14.51 -1.47 12.62
N ALA A 14 13.71 -2.01 13.54
CA ALA A 14 12.39 -2.55 13.17
C ALA A 14 11.23 -1.53 13.25
N ASP A 15 11.09 -0.79 14.35
CA ASP A 15 9.84 -0.05 14.62
C ASP A 15 9.73 1.28 13.85
N ASN A 16 10.82 2.05 13.76
CA ASN A 16 10.79 3.34 13.05
C ASN A 16 11.04 3.24 11.53
N SER A 17 11.65 2.14 11.06
CA SER A 17 11.99 1.99 9.64
C SER A 17 10.75 1.64 8.81
N GLU A 18 9.88 0.77 9.32
CA GLU A 18 8.66 0.37 8.61
C GLU A 18 7.69 1.55 8.48
N GLU A 19 7.48 2.31 9.55
CA GLU A 19 6.64 3.51 9.53
C GLU A 19 7.19 4.57 8.54
N ALA A 20 8.50 4.79 8.53
CA ALA A 20 9.15 5.71 7.60
C ALA A 20 9.01 5.23 6.13
N LEU A 21 9.18 3.93 5.87
CA LEU A 21 9.06 3.36 4.52
C LEU A 21 7.62 3.36 4.01
N LEU A 22 6.65 3.04 4.88
CA LEU A 22 5.23 2.95 4.51
C LEU A 22 4.51 4.30 4.60
N GLY A 23 5.13 5.36 5.13
CA GLY A 23 4.52 6.67 5.28
C GLY A 23 3.78 7.18 4.04
N PRO A 24 4.41 7.23 2.85
CA PRO A 24 3.75 7.66 1.61
C PRO A 24 2.58 6.74 1.21
N TYR A 25 2.76 5.43 1.34
CA TYR A 25 1.73 4.43 1.04
C TYR A 25 0.52 4.58 1.98
N ASN A 26 0.75 4.67 3.28
CA ASN A 26 -0.28 4.86 4.30
C ASN A 26 -1.02 6.19 4.10
N TYR A 27 -0.30 7.26 3.77
CA TYR A 27 -0.91 8.55 3.43
C TYR A 27 -1.89 8.41 2.25
N LEU A 28 -1.50 7.76 1.16
CA LEU A 28 -2.38 7.62 -0.01
C LEU A 28 -3.52 6.62 0.22
N SER A 29 -3.23 5.51 0.93
CA SER A 29 -4.19 4.48 1.30
C SER A 29 -5.30 5.02 2.20
N SER A 30 -4.97 5.94 3.13
CA SER A 30 -5.95 6.61 4.00
C SER A 30 -6.94 7.51 3.27
N ARG A 31 -6.73 7.79 1.98
CA ARG A 31 -7.59 8.65 1.14
C ARG A 31 -8.24 7.82 0.04
N PRO A 32 -9.16 6.90 0.36
CA PRO A 32 -9.71 5.96 -0.61
C PRO A 32 -10.39 6.68 -1.78
N GLY A 33 -10.18 6.13 -2.98
CA GLY A 33 -10.88 6.58 -4.19
C GLY A 33 -12.30 5.99 -4.27
N LYS A 34 -12.81 5.85 -5.50
CA LYS A 34 -14.16 5.32 -5.76
C LYS A 34 -14.31 3.79 -5.60
N ASP A 35 -13.24 3.10 -5.20
CA ASP A 35 -13.18 1.63 -5.01
C ASP A 35 -13.73 0.79 -6.17
N VAL A 36 -13.57 1.27 -7.40
CA VAL A 36 -14.16 0.66 -8.62
C VAL A 36 -13.63 -0.77 -8.83
N ARG A 37 -12.37 -1.04 -8.46
CA ARG A 37 -11.73 -2.36 -8.64
C ARG A 37 -12.38 -3.43 -7.78
N LYS A 38 -12.71 -3.12 -6.53
CA LYS A 38 -13.45 -4.05 -5.65
C LYS A 38 -14.82 -4.38 -6.24
N GLN A 39 -15.52 -3.39 -6.80
CA GLN A 39 -16.81 -3.63 -7.46
C GLN A 39 -16.67 -4.57 -8.66
N PHE A 40 -15.63 -4.39 -9.49
CA PHE A 40 -15.35 -5.33 -10.58
C PHE A 40 -15.05 -6.73 -10.06
N ILE A 41 -14.20 -6.87 -9.04
CA ILE A 41 -13.87 -8.17 -8.44
C ILE A 41 -15.13 -8.88 -7.95
N LEU A 42 -16.03 -8.17 -7.27
CA LEU A 42 -17.30 -8.73 -6.81
C LEU A 42 -18.20 -9.15 -7.96
N ALA A 43 -18.33 -8.33 -9.02
CA ALA A 43 -19.12 -8.67 -10.20
C ALA A 43 -18.58 -9.91 -10.94
N PHE A 44 -17.25 -10.06 -11.05
CA PHE A 44 -16.67 -11.27 -11.63
C PHE A 44 -16.86 -12.49 -10.72
N ASN A 45 -16.91 -12.29 -9.41
CA ASN A 45 -17.09 -13.38 -8.47
C ASN A 45 -18.48 -14.05 -8.58
N ASP A 46 -19.49 -13.35 -9.13
CA ASP A 46 -20.79 -13.95 -9.44
C ASP A 46 -20.66 -15.17 -10.38
N TRP A 47 -19.67 -15.14 -11.27
CA TRP A 47 -19.34 -16.26 -12.16
C TRP A 47 -18.28 -17.19 -11.58
N LEU A 48 -17.21 -16.63 -11.00
CA LEU A 48 -16.02 -17.40 -10.59
C LEU A 48 -16.19 -18.15 -9.27
N LYS A 49 -17.08 -17.67 -8.38
CA LYS A 49 -17.42 -18.31 -7.09
C LYS A 49 -16.20 -18.69 -6.25
N VAL A 50 -15.27 -17.74 -6.14
CA VAL A 50 -14.06 -17.86 -5.32
C VAL A 50 -14.43 -17.86 -3.83
N SER A 51 -13.62 -18.56 -3.01
CA SER A 51 -13.79 -18.57 -1.56
C SER A 51 -13.67 -17.15 -0.98
N GLU A 52 -14.34 -16.87 0.13
CA GLU A 52 -14.26 -15.54 0.76
C GLU A 52 -12.84 -15.19 1.21
N GLU A 53 -12.09 -16.19 1.71
CA GLU A 53 -10.69 -16.04 2.11
C GLU A 53 -9.81 -15.60 0.93
N ASP A 54 -9.89 -16.31 -0.19
CA ASP A 54 -9.11 -15.99 -1.39
C ASP A 54 -9.56 -14.65 -2.00
N LEU A 55 -10.86 -14.36 -1.99
CA LEU A 55 -11.39 -13.09 -2.50
C LEU A 55 -10.88 -11.90 -1.69
N ASN A 56 -10.77 -12.05 -0.37
CA ASN A 56 -10.19 -11.05 0.51
C ASN A 56 -8.69 -10.86 0.24
N ALA A 57 -7.95 -11.95 0.06
CA ALA A 57 -6.53 -11.89 -0.31
C ALA A 57 -6.32 -11.19 -1.67
N ILE A 58 -7.11 -11.54 -2.69
CA ILE A 58 -7.08 -10.92 -4.03
C ILE A 58 -7.37 -9.42 -3.93
N ASN A 59 -8.41 -9.03 -3.19
CA ASN A 59 -8.74 -7.61 -2.98
C ASN A 59 -7.59 -6.85 -2.30
N GLY A 60 -6.96 -7.47 -1.29
CA GLY A 60 -5.80 -6.90 -0.60
C GLY A 60 -4.63 -6.63 -1.56
N VAL A 61 -4.23 -7.66 -2.33
CA VAL A 61 -3.13 -7.54 -3.30
C VAL A 61 -3.42 -6.47 -4.36
N ILE A 62 -4.63 -6.46 -4.93
CA ILE A 62 -5.00 -5.47 -5.95
C ILE A 62 -5.01 -4.05 -5.38
N THR A 63 -5.45 -3.88 -4.14
CA THR A 63 -5.44 -2.58 -3.45
C THR A 63 -4.02 -2.09 -3.23
N MET A 64 -3.13 -2.97 -2.78
CA MET A 64 -1.72 -2.65 -2.60
C MET A 64 -1.06 -2.24 -3.91
N LEU A 65 -1.18 -3.08 -4.96
CA LEU A 65 -0.58 -2.81 -6.26
C LEU A 65 -1.10 -1.51 -6.87
N HIS A 66 -2.41 -1.27 -6.80
CA HIS A 66 -2.97 -0.03 -7.33
C HIS A 66 -2.44 1.20 -6.58
N THR A 67 -2.42 1.17 -5.25
CA THR A 67 -1.96 2.31 -4.45
C THR A 67 -0.47 2.57 -4.67
N SER A 68 0.35 1.52 -4.76
CA SER A 68 1.76 1.64 -5.09
C SER A 68 2.00 2.16 -6.51
N SER A 69 1.21 1.72 -7.50
CA SER A 69 1.33 2.25 -8.86
C SER A 69 1.07 3.75 -8.91
N LEU A 70 0.04 4.25 -8.20
CA LEU A 70 -0.23 5.68 -8.13
C LEU A 70 0.95 6.45 -7.53
N LEU A 71 1.56 5.95 -6.45
CA LEU A 71 2.75 6.61 -5.90
C LEU A 71 3.88 6.69 -6.93
N ILE A 72 4.08 5.68 -7.75
CA ILE A 72 5.10 5.78 -8.81
C ILE A 72 4.66 6.77 -9.89
N ASP A 73 3.40 6.67 -10.33
CA ASP A 73 2.83 7.52 -11.39
C ASP A 73 2.94 9.02 -11.05
N ASP A 74 2.53 9.47 -9.86
CA ASP A 74 2.61 10.91 -9.56
C ASP A 74 4.07 11.43 -9.40
N VAL A 75 5.11 10.57 -9.25
CA VAL A 75 6.53 10.97 -9.41
C VAL A 75 6.88 11.09 -10.89
N GLU A 76 6.54 10.06 -11.67
CA GLU A 76 6.87 9.99 -13.10
C GLU A 76 6.20 11.13 -13.90
N ASP A 77 5.00 11.53 -13.48
CA ASP A 77 4.18 12.55 -14.13
C ASP A 77 4.39 13.97 -13.57
N ASP A 78 5.27 14.17 -12.57
CA ASP A 78 5.46 15.45 -11.85
C ASP A 78 4.12 16.04 -11.36
N SER A 79 3.29 15.18 -10.78
CA SER A 79 1.92 15.53 -10.43
C SER A 79 1.82 16.21 -9.07
N ASP A 80 1.41 17.48 -9.07
CA ASP A 80 1.19 18.26 -7.86
C ASP A 80 0.05 17.72 -6.97
N LEU A 81 -0.95 17.06 -7.56
CA LEU A 81 -2.18 16.67 -6.88
C LEU A 81 -2.61 15.23 -7.23
N ARG A 82 -2.99 14.47 -6.20
CA ARG A 82 -3.68 13.18 -6.32
C ARG A 82 -4.94 13.14 -5.47
N ARG A 83 -6.07 12.76 -6.08
CA ARG A 83 -7.41 12.74 -5.45
C ARG A 83 -7.81 14.07 -4.81
N GLY A 84 -7.31 15.20 -5.33
CA GLY A 84 -7.58 16.55 -4.80
C GLY A 84 -6.69 16.96 -3.61
N PHE A 85 -5.67 16.17 -3.26
CA PHE A 85 -4.69 16.48 -2.22
C PHE A 85 -3.28 16.56 -2.80
N PRO A 86 -2.33 17.25 -2.15
CA PRO A 86 -0.94 17.30 -2.61
C PRO A 86 -0.33 15.90 -2.78
N GLY A 87 0.32 15.66 -3.92
CA GLY A 87 1.18 14.49 -4.13
C GLY A 87 2.38 14.59 -3.19
N LYS A 88 2.47 13.69 -2.19
CA LYS A 88 3.52 13.76 -1.17
C LYS A 88 4.65 12.79 -1.52
N TYR A 89 5.57 13.24 -2.37
CA TYR A 89 6.84 12.57 -2.64
C TYR A 89 8.01 13.11 -1.82
N LEU A 90 7.73 14.08 -0.94
CA LEU A 90 8.65 14.71 -0.01
C LEU A 90 8.37 14.31 1.44
#